data_AF-A0A1V3G5U1-F1
#
_entry.id   AF-A0A1V3G5U1-F1
#
_cell.length_a   1.000
_cell.length_b   1.000
_cell.length_c   1.000
_cell.angle_alpha   90.00
_cell.angle_beta   90.00
_cell.angle_gamma   90.00
#
_symmetry.space_group_name_H-M   'P 1'
#
loop_
_entity.id
_entity.type
_entity.pdbx_description
1 polymer ?
#
loop_
_entity_poly.entity_id
_entity_poly.type
_entity_poly.pdbx_seq_one_letter_code
_entity_poly.pdbx_strand_id
1 'polypeptide(L)' 'MKPLQLSAETAVKLAKELNVPLEQLMHMPQHILVKKLMELEAAKDNQDE' A
#
# COMPACT_ATOMS: atom_id res chain seq x y z
N MET A 1 -15.02 6.25 -10.68
CA MET A 1 -13.93 5.61 -9.91
C MET A 1 -14.15 4.11 -9.95
N LYS A 2 -13.33 3.36 -10.68
CA LYS A 2 -13.43 1.89 -10.67
C LYS A 2 -12.97 1.43 -9.27
N PRO A 3 -13.75 0.65 -8.52
CA PRO A 3 -13.32 0.19 -7.20
C PRO A 3 -12.00 -0.56 -7.35
N LEU A 4 -11.09 -0.35 -6.39
CA LEU A 4 -9.87 -1.14 -6.28
C LEU A 4 -10.27 -2.62 -6.28
N GLN A 5 -9.80 -3.37 -7.29
CA GLN A 5 -10.00 -4.81 -7.38
C GLN A 5 -8.98 -5.51 -6.48
N LEU A 6 -9.06 -5.23 -5.18
CA LEU A 6 -8.18 -5.79 -4.18
C LEU A 6 -8.96 -6.84 -3.40
N SER A 7 -8.43 -8.06 -3.29
CA SER A 7 -8.98 -9.04 -2.37
C SER A 7 -8.76 -8.56 -0.93
N ALA A 8 -9.62 -8.99 -0.01
CA ALA A 8 -9.49 -8.66 1.41
C ALA A 8 -8.13 -9.09 1.97
N GLU A 9 -7.61 -10.23 1.53
CA GLU A 9 -6.29 -10.73 1.94
C GLU A 9 -5.15 -9.80 1.50
N THR A 10 -5.19 -9.33 0.26
CA THR A 10 -4.19 -8.41 -0.28
C THR A 10 -4.26 -7.05 0.40
N ALA A 11 -5.47 -6.57 0.73
CA ALA A 11 -5.66 -5.35 1.50
C ALA A 11 -5.04 -5.45 2.90
N VAL A 12 -5.24 -6.56 3.62
CA VAL A 12 -4.66 -6.76 4.95
C VAL A 12 -3.13 -6.83 4.90
N LYS A 13 -2.57 -7.51 3.89
CA LYS A 13 -1.11 -7.57 3.70
C LYS A 13 -0.52 -6.19 3.38
N LEU A 14 -1.12 -5.46 2.46
CA LEU A 14 -0.69 -4.11 2.10
C LEU A 14 -0.80 -3.13 3.27
N ALA A 15 -1.87 -3.20 4.07
CA ALA A 15 -2.04 -2.36 5.25
C ALA A 15 -0.89 -2.57 6.25
N LYS A 16 -0.46 -3.82 6.44
CA LYS A 16 0.68 -4.16 7.30
C LYS A 16 2.02 -3.69 6.74
N GLU A 17 2.30 -4.00 5.47
CA GLU A 17 3.56 -3.60 4.81
C GLU A 17 3.71 -2.08 4.77
N LEU A 18 2.65 -1.36 4.40
CA LEU A 18 2.64 0.10 4.32
C LEU A 18 2.49 0.77 5.70
N ASN A 19 2.35 -0.03 6.77
CA ASN A 19 2.08 0.43 8.14
C ASN A 19 0.94 1.47 8.21
N VAL A 20 -0.16 1.20 7.49
CA VAL A 20 -1.36 2.05 7.45
C VAL A 20 -2.61 1.28 7.92
N PRO A 21 -3.60 1.96 8.52
CA PRO A 21 -4.87 1.32 8.87
C PRO A 21 -5.61 0.78 7.64
N LEU A 22 -6.27 -0.37 7.79
CA LEU A 22 -7.05 -1.00 6.71
C LEU A 22 -8.17 -0.09 6.21
N GLU A 23 -8.89 0.60 7.10
CA GLU A 23 -9.93 1.58 6.73
C GLU A 23 -9.36 2.68 5.83
N GLN A 24 -8.20 3.23 6.20
CA GLN A 24 -7.52 4.25 5.41
C GLN A 24 -7.09 3.71 4.03
N LEU A 25 -6.62 2.46 3.96
CA LEU A 25 -6.25 1.80 2.71
C LEU A 25 -7.45 1.62 1.77
N MET A 26 -8.62 1.25 2.32
CA MET A 26 -9.85 1.03 1.55
C MET A 26 -10.41 2.33 0.95
N HIS A 27 -10.17 3.47 1.59
CA HIS A 27 -10.54 4.80 1.08
C HIS A 27 -9.43 5.46 0.25
N MET A 28 -8.27 4.82 0.14
CA MET A 28 -7.11 5.41 -0.51
C MET A 28 -7.29 5.41 -2.03
N PRO A 29 -7.03 6.55 -2.71
CA PRO A 29 -7.03 6.57 -4.16
C PRO A 29 -5.80 5.82 -4.72
N GLN A 30 -6.00 5.17 -5.87
CA GLN A 30 -5.01 4.29 -6.52
C GLN A 30 -3.61 4.92 -6.67
N HIS A 31 -3.52 6.18 -7.10
CA HIS A 31 -2.24 6.85 -7.34
C HIS A 31 -1.42 7.07 -6.05
N ILE A 32 -2.08 7.26 -4.89
CA ILE A 32 -1.40 7.37 -3.59
C ILE A 32 -0.86 6.01 -3.16
N LEU A 33 -1.62 4.95 -3.41
CA LEU A 33 -1.22 3.58 -3.15
C LEU A 33 0.06 3.22 -3.94
N VAL A 34 0.10 3.56 -5.24
CA VAL A 34 1.29 3.39 -6.09
C VAL A 34 2.48 4.19 -5.55
N LYS A 35 2.27 5.46 -5.17
CA LYS A 35 3.35 6.28 -4.60
C LYS A 35 3.93 5.68 -3.32
N LYS A 36 3.07 5.24 -2.40
CA LYS A 36 3.49 4.59 -1.14
C LYS A 36 4.24 3.28 -1.37
N LEU A 37 3.86 2.51 -2.39
CA LEU A 37 4.58 1.30 -2.77
C LEU A 37 5.99 1.62 -3.30
N MET A 38 6.12 2.63 -4.15
CA MET A 38 7.43 3.10 -4.63
C MET A 38 8.30 3.62 -3.48
N GLU A 39 7.72 4.39 -2.55
CA GLU A 39 8.42 4.85 -1.34
C GLU A 39 8.89 3.66 -0.47
N LEU A 40 8.08 2.60 -0.36
CA LEU A 40 8.42 1.41 0.40
C LEU A 40 9.54 0.58 -0.27
N GLU A 41 9.50 0.43 -1.59
CA GLU A 41 10.60 -0.21 -2.34
C GLU A 41 11.91 0.59 -2.22
N ALA A 42 11.86 1.91 -2.40
CA ALA A 42 13.03 2.77 -2.25
C ALA A 42 13.58 2.78 -0.81
N ALA A 43 12.71 2.62 0.19
CA ALA A 43 13.12 2.51 1.59
C ALA A 43 13.74 1.15 1.92
N LYS A 44 13.26 0.06 1.31
CA LYS A 44 13.88 -1.28 1.44
C LYS A 44 15.27 -1.30 0.80
N ASP A 45 15.41 -0.69 -0.38
CA ASP A 45 16.70 -0.61 -1.10
C ASP A 45 17.80 0.13 -0.30
N ASN A 46 17.42 1.12 0.51
CA ASN A 46 18.36 1.84 1.39
C ASN A 46 18.61 1.17 2.76
N GLN A 47 17.90 0.08 3.10
CA GLN A 47 18.10 -0.65 4.36
C GLN A 47 18.96 -1.91 4.18
N ASP A 48 19.28 -2.28 2.95
CA ASP A 48 20.08 -3.47 2.59
C ASP A 48 21.52 -3.13 2.10
N GLU A 49 21.99 -1.88 2.24
CA GLU A 49 23.42 -1.46 2.11
C GLU A 49 24.06 -1.15 3.47
#